data_AF-A0A820GS10-F1
#
_entry.id   AF-A0A820GS10-F1
#
_cell.length_a   1.000
_cell.length_b   1.000
_cell.length_c   1.000
_cell.angle_alpha   90.00
_cell.angle_beta   90.00
_cell.angle_gamma   90.00
#
_symmetry.space_group_name_H-M   'P 1'
#
loop_
_entity.id
_entity.type
_entity.pdbx_description
1 polymer ?
#
loop_
_entity_poly.entity_id
_entity_poly.type
_entity_poly.pdbx_seq_one_letter_code
_entity_poly.pdbx_strand_id
1 'polypeptide(L)'
;MSWIIEPSDDASSAISIQGNTVTCQKEGFYGSPINVLWKDPAENSGLYYWQIEFIQLDEQGSVSVGLTTQDHFKAGYAIKAIEYNGNLADGSALLVGSFGDRIKRGDNIGILLNLTDSDMKVHLFLNERPLGLAFHIQAPFPKPLFPVVSFSTNGEATIVHSKQVPTSLNRQEEHFD
;
A
#
# COMPACT_ATOMS: atom_id res chain seq x y z
N MET A 1 -12.37 -13.47 -2.76
CA MET A 1 -12.17 -12.07 -2.28
C MET A 1 -11.76 -11.24 -3.49
N SER A 2 -12.07 -9.95 -3.55
CA SER A 2 -11.88 -9.16 -4.79
C SER A 2 -11.37 -7.75 -4.50
N TRP A 3 -10.70 -7.15 -5.48
CA TRP A 3 -10.30 -5.75 -5.49
C TRP A 3 -11.47 -4.84 -5.93
N ILE A 4 -11.41 -3.55 -5.57
CA ILE A 4 -12.19 -2.44 -6.15
C ILE A 4 -11.23 -1.57 -6.94
N ILE A 5 -11.67 -1.07 -8.09
CA ILE A 5 -10.88 -0.19 -8.96
C ILE A 5 -11.60 1.16 -9.01
N GLU A 6 -10.86 2.25 -8.83
CA GLU A 6 -11.32 3.60 -9.14
C GLU A 6 -10.48 4.16 -10.29
N PRO A 7 -10.92 3.97 -11.55
CA PRO A 7 -10.18 4.42 -12.72
C PRO A 7 -10.34 5.94 -12.91
N SER A 8 -9.32 6.62 -13.43
CA SER A 8 -9.52 7.95 -14.03
C SER A 8 -9.98 7.79 -15.48
N ASP A 9 -11.19 8.27 -15.80
CA ASP A 9 -11.84 8.54 -17.10
C ASP A 9 -11.78 7.53 -18.28
N ASP A 10 -10.99 6.46 -18.23
CA ASP A 10 -11.08 5.28 -19.13
C ASP A 10 -10.12 4.13 -18.74
N ALA A 11 -9.43 4.25 -17.59
CA ALA A 11 -8.37 3.33 -17.20
C ALA A 11 -8.85 1.98 -16.60
N SER A 12 -10.15 1.70 -16.56
CA SER A 12 -10.67 0.44 -16.02
C SER A 12 -10.28 -0.77 -16.87
N SER A 13 -10.19 -0.58 -18.19
CA SER A 13 -9.72 -1.60 -19.13
C SER A 13 -8.25 -1.97 -18.93
N ALA A 14 -7.47 -1.09 -18.30
CA ALA A 14 -6.07 -1.33 -17.96
C ALA A 14 -5.91 -2.27 -16.75
N ILE A 15 -6.97 -2.56 -15.99
CA ILE A 15 -6.89 -3.43 -14.82
C ILE A 15 -7.57 -4.77 -15.07
N SER A 16 -6.88 -5.86 -14.74
CA SER A 16 -7.46 -7.19 -14.61
C SER A 16 -7.28 -7.74 -13.20
N ILE A 17 -8.29 -8.47 -12.71
CA ILE A 17 -8.30 -9.06 -11.37
C ILE A 17 -8.48 -10.57 -11.49
N GLN A 18 -7.57 -11.32 -10.89
CA GLN A 18 -7.66 -12.77 -10.76
C GLN A 18 -7.47 -13.16 -9.30
N GLY A 19 -8.60 -13.35 -8.60
CA GLY A 19 -8.59 -13.65 -7.16
C GLY A 19 -7.96 -12.51 -6.35
N ASN A 20 -6.79 -12.78 -5.79
CA ASN A 20 -6.03 -11.83 -4.98
C ASN A 20 -4.98 -11.04 -5.78
N THR A 21 -4.83 -11.35 -7.06
CA THR A 21 -3.87 -10.70 -7.95
C THR A 21 -4.57 -9.61 -8.75
N VAL A 22 -3.90 -8.47 -8.87
CA VAL A 22 -4.30 -7.35 -9.70
C VAL A 22 -3.18 -7.03 -10.68
N THR A 23 -3.52 -6.91 -11.96
CA THR A 23 -2.58 -6.56 -13.02
C THR A 23 -2.99 -5.23 -13.61
N CYS A 24 -2.04 -4.31 -13.74
CA CYS A 24 -2.16 -3.02 -14.38
C CYS A 24 -1.36 -3.01 -15.69
N GLN A 25 -2.05 -2.76 -16.81
CA GLN A 25 -1.51 -2.63 -18.16
C GLN A 25 -2.09 -1.37 -18.81
N LYS A 26 -1.42 -0.25 -18.61
CA LYS A 26 -1.78 1.06 -19.15
C LYS A 26 -1.11 1.26 -20.50
N GLU A 27 -1.90 1.53 -21.53
CA GLU A 27 -1.37 1.98 -22.83
C GLU A 27 -1.05 3.48 -22.78
N GLY A 28 0.12 3.89 -23.29
CA GLY A 28 0.49 5.30 -23.44
C GLY A 28 1.17 5.95 -22.22
N PHE A 29 1.08 7.28 -22.12
CA PHE A 29 1.85 8.07 -21.15
C PHE A 29 1.41 7.79 -19.71
N TYR A 30 2.39 7.65 -18.81
CA TYR A 30 2.21 7.48 -17.37
C TYR A 30 1.64 8.77 -16.73
N GLY A 31 0.33 8.99 -16.94
CA GLY A 31 -0.44 10.07 -16.30
C GLY A 31 -0.76 9.75 -14.83
N SER A 32 -1.99 10.08 -14.40
CA SER A 32 -2.45 9.77 -13.03
C SER A 32 -2.35 8.28 -12.68
N PRO A 33 -2.04 7.94 -11.40
CA PRO A 33 -2.00 6.56 -10.95
C PRO A 33 -3.38 5.90 -11.04
N ILE A 34 -3.40 4.58 -11.19
CA ILE A 34 -4.62 3.79 -11.03
C ILE A 34 -4.60 3.20 -9.62
N ASN A 35 -5.62 3.55 -8.83
CA ASN A 35 -5.73 3.11 -7.46
C ASN A 35 -6.63 1.87 -7.40
N VAL A 36 -6.18 0.85 -6.68
CA VAL A 36 -6.92 -0.40 -6.46
C VAL A 36 -6.97 -0.72 -4.97
N LEU A 37 -8.18 -1.00 -4.48
CA LEU A 37 -8.48 -1.17 -3.06
C LEU A 37 -8.85 -2.62 -2.77
N TRP A 38 -8.27 -3.19 -1.72
CA TRP A 38 -8.56 -4.55 -1.29
C TRP A 38 -9.78 -4.58 -0.38
N LYS A 39 -10.78 -5.44 -0.66
CA LYS A 39 -12.09 -5.45 0.04
C LYS A 39 -12.10 -6.05 1.45
N ASP A 40 -10.95 -6.41 2.02
CA ASP A 40 -10.86 -6.95 3.38
C ASP A 40 -10.25 -5.89 4.31
N PRO A 41 -11.08 -5.05 4.96
CA PRO A 41 -10.62 -3.96 5.80
C PRO A 41 -10.25 -4.38 7.23
N ALA A 42 -9.54 -3.48 7.91
CA ALA A 42 -9.57 -3.37 9.37
C ALA A 42 -10.73 -2.47 9.82
N GLU A 43 -11.76 -3.06 10.41
CA GLU A 43 -12.94 -2.32 10.90
C GLU A 43 -12.92 -2.10 12.42
N ASN A 44 -12.32 -3.05 13.15
CA ASN A 44 -12.37 -3.11 14.61
C ASN A 44 -10.96 -3.00 15.20
N SER A 45 -10.87 -2.78 16.50
CA SER A 45 -9.60 -2.83 17.21
C SER A 45 -8.98 -4.24 17.10
N GLY A 46 -7.70 -4.32 16.77
CA GLY A 46 -7.02 -5.56 16.46
C GLY A 46 -5.68 -5.37 15.75
N LEU A 47 -5.02 -6.50 15.48
CA LEU A 47 -3.81 -6.59 14.68
C LEU A 47 -4.17 -7.14 13.30
N TYR A 48 -3.78 -6.41 12.26
CA TYR A 48 -4.03 -6.75 10.86
C TYR A 48 -2.72 -6.73 10.10
N TYR A 49 -2.46 -7.77 9.32
CA TYR A 49 -1.23 -7.89 8.57
C TYR A 49 -1.50 -8.29 7.12
N TRP A 50 -1.18 -7.39 6.20
CA TRP A 50 -1.26 -7.66 4.77
C TRP A 50 0.13 -7.74 4.18
N GLN A 51 0.33 -8.69 3.27
CA GLN A 51 1.53 -8.84 2.48
C GLN A 51 1.17 -8.63 1.01
N ILE A 52 1.93 -7.79 0.33
CA ILE A 52 1.72 -7.41 -1.07
C ILE A 52 2.99 -7.74 -1.82
N GLU A 53 2.93 -8.74 -2.69
CA GLU A 53 4.04 -9.14 -3.55
C GLU A 53 3.91 -8.49 -4.93
N PHE A 54 4.98 -7.87 -5.41
CA PHE A 54 5.06 -7.24 -6.72
C PHE A 54 5.73 -8.17 -7.75
N ILE A 55 4.93 -8.97 -8.43
CA ILE A 55 5.39 -10.01 -9.37
C ILE A 55 6.01 -9.38 -10.62
N GLN A 56 5.41 -8.29 -11.11
CA GLN A 56 5.89 -7.53 -12.27
C GLN A 56 5.80 -6.03 -11.97
N LEU A 57 6.81 -5.28 -12.39
CA LEU A 57 6.84 -3.82 -12.38
C LEU A 57 7.78 -3.34 -13.49
N ASP A 58 7.35 -2.36 -14.28
CA ASP A 58 8.25 -1.72 -15.24
C ASP A 58 9.34 -0.91 -14.52
N GLU A 59 10.55 -0.90 -15.08
CA GLU A 59 11.75 -0.35 -14.41
C GLU A 59 11.73 1.16 -14.19
N GLN A 60 10.99 1.90 -15.02
CA GLN A 60 10.88 3.36 -14.95
C GLN A 60 9.66 3.84 -14.14
N GLY A 61 8.88 2.88 -13.65
CA GLY A 61 7.62 3.13 -12.96
C GLY A 61 7.75 3.43 -11.48
N SER A 62 6.63 3.85 -10.89
CA SER A 62 6.47 3.86 -9.43
C SER A 62 5.15 3.21 -9.04
N VAL A 63 5.17 2.61 -7.85
CA VAL A 63 4.00 2.05 -7.19
C VAL A 63 4.05 2.45 -5.73
N SER A 64 2.89 2.73 -5.15
CA SER A 64 2.72 2.87 -3.71
C SER A 64 1.77 1.82 -3.15
N VAL A 65 1.96 1.51 -1.87
CA VAL A 65 1.01 0.72 -1.06
C VAL A 65 0.65 1.47 0.19
N GLY A 66 -0.55 1.27 0.71
CA GLY A 66 -0.99 2.04 1.86
C GLY A 66 -2.30 1.59 2.46
N LEU A 67 -2.86 2.47 3.27
CA LEU A 67 -4.20 2.34 3.83
C LEU A 67 -5.03 3.58 3.49
N THR A 68 -6.29 3.37 3.13
CA THR A 68 -7.28 4.43 2.90
C THR A 68 -8.64 4.03 3.47
N THR A 69 -9.62 4.92 3.39
CA THR A 69 -11.02 4.58 3.62
C THR A 69 -11.80 4.65 2.32
N GLN A 70 -12.95 3.99 2.28
CA GLN A 70 -13.78 3.97 1.08
C GLN A 70 -14.21 5.38 0.64
N ASP A 71 -14.50 6.29 1.58
CA ASP A 71 -14.87 7.67 1.27
C ASP A 71 -13.74 8.48 0.61
N HIS A 72 -12.50 8.14 0.94
CA HIS A 72 -11.29 8.78 0.44
C HIS A 72 -10.62 8.03 -0.72
N PHE A 73 -11.12 6.85 -1.07
CA PHE A 73 -10.72 6.12 -2.26
C PHE A 73 -11.30 6.82 -3.49
N LYS A 74 -10.42 7.44 -4.28
CA LYS A 74 -10.74 8.22 -5.48
C LYS A 74 -9.73 7.89 -6.57
N ALA A 75 -10.07 8.24 -7.81
CA ALA A 75 -9.18 8.06 -8.95
C ALA A 75 -7.94 8.97 -8.88
N GLY A 76 -6.79 8.46 -9.36
CA GLY A 76 -5.57 9.25 -9.52
C GLY A 76 -5.07 9.89 -8.24
N TYR A 77 -4.57 11.12 -8.36
CA TYR A 77 -4.05 11.92 -7.24
C TYR A 77 -5.15 12.51 -6.33
N ALA A 78 -6.43 12.20 -6.57
CA ALA A 78 -7.51 12.65 -5.70
C ALA A 78 -7.69 11.78 -4.45
N ILE A 79 -7.04 10.61 -4.39
CA ILE A 79 -7.06 9.72 -3.22
C ILE A 79 -6.47 10.41 -1.98
N LYS A 80 -7.01 10.10 -0.79
CA LYS A 80 -6.34 10.39 0.48
C LYS A 80 -6.00 9.06 1.15
N ALA A 81 -4.72 8.80 1.36
CA ALA A 81 -4.23 7.52 1.85
C ALA A 81 -2.89 7.69 2.54
N ILE A 82 -2.62 6.93 3.59
CA ILE A 82 -1.25 6.85 4.11
C ILE A 82 -0.49 5.82 3.29
N GLU A 83 0.57 6.25 2.60
CA GLU A 83 1.20 5.46 1.56
C GLU A 83 2.71 5.36 1.71
N TYR A 84 3.26 4.27 1.17
CA TYR A 84 4.67 3.98 1.05
C TYR A 84 5.06 3.63 -0.38
N ASN A 85 6.15 4.26 -0.87
CA ASN A 85 6.82 3.92 -2.14
C ASN A 85 8.34 4.03 -2.05
N GLY A 86 8.90 3.89 -0.85
CA GLY A 86 10.24 4.35 -0.46
C GLY A 86 10.20 5.67 0.33
N ASN A 87 9.19 6.49 0.08
CA ASN A 87 8.82 7.63 0.92
C ASN A 87 7.51 7.35 1.67
N LEU A 88 7.20 8.17 2.68
CA LEU A 88 5.86 8.21 3.29
C LEU A 88 5.08 9.41 2.77
N ALA A 89 3.82 9.20 2.41
CA ALA A 89 2.92 10.23 1.88
C ALA A 89 1.50 10.09 2.45
N ASP A 90 0.68 11.13 2.30
CA ASP A 90 -0.76 11.14 2.67
C ASP A 90 -1.71 11.12 1.44
N GLY A 91 -1.21 10.69 0.28
CA GLY A 91 -1.94 10.67 -0.98
C GLY A 91 -2.01 12.05 -1.66
N SER A 92 -1.43 13.09 -1.07
CA SER A 92 -1.39 14.43 -1.66
C SER A 92 -0.05 15.13 -1.52
N ALA A 93 0.69 14.82 -0.46
CA ALA A 93 2.00 15.37 -0.19
C ALA A 93 2.96 14.31 0.33
N LEU A 94 4.24 14.55 0.06
CA LEU A 94 5.34 13.86 0.72
C LEU A 94 5.37 14.27 2.19
N LEU A 95 5.38 13.29 3.10
CA LEU A 95 5.52 13.50 4.53
C LEU A 95 6.95 13.24 5.00
N VAL A 96 7.53 12.10 4.59
CA VAL A 96 8.89 11.69 4.94
C VAL A 96 9.59 11.16 3.71
N GLY A 97 10.70 11.80 3.31
CA GLY A 97 11.56 11.33 2.24
C GLY A 97 12.51 10.22 2.71
N SER A 98 12.87 9.31 1.81
CA SER A 98 13.88 8.27 2.04
C SER A 98 13.60 7.43 3.29
N PHE A 99 12.34 7.09 3.54
CA PHE A 99 11.95 6.24 4.66
C PHE A 99 12.53 4.82 4.50
N GLY A 100 12.50 4.29 3.29
CA GLY A 100 13.07 3.00 2.90
C GLY A 100 13.39 2.94 1.42
N ASP A 101 13.79 1.77 0.94
CA ASP A 101 14.07 1.57 -0.48
C ASP A 101 12.81 1.62 -1.32
N ARG A 102 12.93 2.11 -2.56
CA ARG A 102 11.82 2.09 -3.51
C ARG A 102 11.40 0.65 -3.81
N ILE A 103 10.10 0.45 -3.94
CA ILE A 103 9.50 -0.83 -4.32
C ILE A 103 9.93 -1.18 -5.75
N LYS A 104 10.42 -2.40 -5.94
CA LYS A 104 10.79 -2.96 -7.26
C LYS A 104 10.17 -4.34 -7.46
N ARG A 105 10.25 -4.81 -8.71
CA ARG A 105 9.84 -6.16 -9.09
C ARG A 105 10.51 -7.21 -8.19
N GLY A 106 9.72 -8.16 -7.74
CA GLY A 106 10.10 -9.22 -6.81
C GLY A 106 10.02 -8.84 -5.34
N ASP A 107 9.72 -7.59 -5.00
CA ASP A 107 9.60 -7.19 -3.60
C ASP A 107 8.27 -7.65 -2.98
N ASN A 108 8.32 -7.95 -1.68
CA ASN A 108 7.18 -8.17 -0.82
C ASN A 108 7.08 -7.05 0.23
N ILE A 109 5.96 -6.34 0.25
CA ILE A 109 5.68 -5.30 1.25
C ILE A 109 4.72 -5.84 2.30
N GLY A 110 5.14 -5.78 3.56
CA GLY A 110 4.28 -6.05 4.71
C GLY A 110 3.72 -4.75 5.28
N ILE A 111 2.41 -4.71 5.50
CA ILE A 111 1.70 -3.64 6.21
C ILE A 111 1.11 -4.22 7.49
N LEU A 112 1.73 -3.90 8.64
CA LEU A 112 1.22 -4.27 9.95
C LEU A 112 0.49 -3.09 10.58
N LEU A 113 -0.82 -3.22 10.70
CA LEU A 113 -1.67 -2.28 11.41
C LEU A 113 -2.00 -2.82 12.80
N ASN A 114 -1.61 -2.06 13.83
CA ASN A 114 -2.13 -2.23 15.18
C ASN A 114 -3.15 -1.11 15.44
N LEU A 115 -4.43 -1.50 15.50
CA LEU A 115 -5.57 -0.61 15.63
C LEU A 115 -6.18 -0.75 17.02
N THR A 116 -6.28 0.34 17.76
CA THR A 116 -7.03 0.41 19.02
C THR A 116 -8.14 1.46 18.91
N ASP A 117 -8.79 1.77 20.03
CA ASP A 117 -9.77 2.85 20.10
C ASP A 117 -9.09 4.23 20.17
N SER A 118 -7.83 4.29 20.62
CA SER A 118 -7.07 5.52 20.84
C SER A 118 -5.95 5.75 19.82
N ASP A 119 -5.44 4.68 19.20
CA ASP A 119 -4.23 4.71 18.39
C ASP A 119 -4.37 3.88 17.12
N MET A 120 -3.82 4.40 16.03
CA MET A 120 -3.57 3.70 14.79
C MET A 120 -2.06 3.71 14.56
N LYS A 121 -1.43 2.54 14.59
CA LYS A 121 0.02 2.37 14.36
C LYS A 121 0.27 1.46 13.16
N VAL A 122 1.00 1.97 12.18
CA VAL A 122 1.36 1.23 10.96
C VAL A 122 2.87 1.02 10.93
N HIS A 123 3.27 -0.25 10.88
CA HIS A 123 4.65 -0.64 10.62
C HIS A 123 4.76 -1.22 9.22
N LEU A 124 5.88 -0.93 8.57
CA LEU A 124 6.15 -1.40 7.21
C LEU A 124 7.35 -2.35 7.18
N PHE A 125 7.28 -3.30 6.25
CA PHE A 125 8.30 -4.29 6.00
C PHE A 125 8.59 -4.35 4.51
N LEU A 126 9.86 -4.50 4.15
CA LEU A 126 10.29 -4.75 2.78
C LEU A 126 11.11 -6.03 2.76
N ASN A 127 10.60 -7.07 2.09
CA ASN A 127 11.22 -8.39 2.03
C ASN A 127 11.51 -8.93 3.43
N GLU A 128 10.49 -8.95 4.29
CA GLU A 128 10.53 -9.37 5.71
C GLU A 128 11.39 -8.48 6.63
N ARG A 129 12.19 -7.55 6.08
CA ARG A 129 12.98 -6.61 6.85
C ARG A 129 12.10 -5.47 7.39
N PRO A 130 12.07 -5.21 8.71
CA PRO A 130 11.32 -4.09 9.27
C PRO A 130 11.91 -2.76 8.83
N LEU A 131 11.08 -1.89 8.26
CA LEU A 131 11.42 -0.49 7.98
C LEU A 131 11.15 0.41 9.19
N GLY A 132 10.27 -0.03 10.10
CA GLY A 132 9.91 0.66 11.34
C GLY A 132 8.47 1.16 11.37
N LEU A 133 8.17 1.95 12.41
CA LEU A 133 6.88 2.64 12.58
C LEU A 133 6.77 3.77 11.55
N ALA A 134 5.90 3.58 10.56
CA ALA A 134 5.68 4.53 9.47
C ALA A 134 4.66 5.60 9.86
N PHE A 135 3.55 5.21 10.48
CA PHE A 135 2.49 6.12 10.88
C PHE A 135 2.02 5.83 12.30
N HIS A 136 1.85 6.88 13.10
CA HIS A 136 1.20 6.82 14.40
C HIS A 136 0.22 7.99 14.51
N ILE A 137 -1.07 7.66 14.46
CA ILE A 137 -2.16 8.64 14.51
C ILE A 137 -2.99 8.35 15.76
N GLN A 138 -3.23 9.39 16.56
CA GLN A 138 -4.13 9.31 17.70
C GLN A 138 -5.56 9.62 17.25
N ALA A 139 -6.54 9.06 17.95
CA ALA A 139 -7.96 9.28 17.64
C ALA A 139 -8.33 10.78 17.64
N PRO A 140 -9.27 11.22 16.77
CA PRO A 140 -10.03 10.39 15.84
C PRO A 140 -9.24 10.08 14.55
N PHE A 141 -9.39 8.86 14.06
CA PHE A 141 -8.97 8.43 12.73
C PHE A 141 -10.10 7.63 12.07
N PRO A 142 -10.21 7.65 10.74
CA PRO A 142 -11.33 7.05 10.05
C PRO A 142 -11.22 5.52 10.04
N LYS A 143 -12.35 4.84 10.14
CA LYS A 143 -12.53 3.38 9.98
C LYS A 143 -13.75 3.16 9.06
N PRO A 144 -13.83 2.06 8.30
CA PRO A 144 -12.83 1.00 8.16
C PRO A 144 -11.63 1.40 7.28
N LEU A 145 -10.47 0.80 7.55
CA LEU A 145 -9.22 1.03 6.81
C LEU A 145 -8.96 -0.13 5.85
N PHE A 146 -8.78 0.17 4.57
CA PHE A 146 -8.55 -0.81 3.51
C PHE A 146 -7.13 -0.69 2.95
N PRO A 147 -6.45 -1.81 2.66
CA PRO A 147 -5.24 -1.79 1.85
C PRO A 147 -5.51 -1.21 0.47
N VAL A 148 -4.61 -0.37 0.01
CA VAL A 148 -4.63 0.21 -1.34
C VAL A 148 -3.27 0.03 -2.00
N VAL A 149 -3.29 -0.18 -3.32
CA VAL A 149 -2.12 -0.14 -4.19
C VAL A 149 -2.39 0.90 -5.27
N SER A 150 -1.42 1.74 -5.56
CA SER A 150 -1.52 2.77 -6.60
C SER A 150 -0.43 2.58 -7.63
N PHE A 151 -0.85 2.27 -8.85
CA PHE A 151 0.03 2.00 -9.97
C PHE A 151 0.21 3.25 -10.81
N SER A 152 1.41 3.83 -10.79
CA SER A 152 1.84 4.85 -11.77
C SER A 152 2.56 4.20 -12.97
N THR A 153 2.50 2.87 -13.06
CA THR A 153 3.22 2.06 -14.04
C THR A 153 2.50 0.74 -14.33
N ASN A 154 2.98 -0.02 -15.31
CA ASN A 154 2.49 -1.38 -15.50
C ASN A 154 3.09 -2.30 -14.45
N GLY A 155 2.28 -3.25 -14.02
CA GLY A 155 2.72 -4.20 -13.02
C GLY A 155 1.64 -5.14 -12.55
N GLU A 156 2.05 -6.04 -11.68
CA GLU A 156 1.21 -7.07 -11.11
C GLU A 156 1.52 -7.17 -9.62
N ALA A 157 0.46 -7.13 -8.82
CA ALA A 157 0.56 -7.28 -7.37
C ALA A 157 -0.40 -8.36 -6.86
N THR A 158 0.06 -9.16 -5.90
CA THR A 158 -0.76 -10.14 -5.19
C THR A 158 -0.81 -9.80 -3.71
N ILE A 159 -2.01 -9.74 -3.14
CA ILE A 159 -2.21 -9.46 -1.70
C ILE A 159 -2.66 -10.69 -0.92
N VAL A 160 -2.14 -10.84 0.29
CA VAL A 160 -2.60 -11.85 1.26
C VAL A 160 -2.82 -11.18 2.61
N HIS A 161 -3.94 -11.47 3.25
CA HIS A 161 -4.13 -11.19 4.67
C HIS A 161 -3.52 -12.35 5.47
N SER A 162 -2.37 -12.10 6.09
CA SER A 162 -1.62 -13.12 6.81
C SER A 162 -2.01 -13.16 8.28
N LYS A 163 -2.14 -14.38 8.82
CA LYS A 163 -2.33 -14.61 10.26
C LYS A 163 -1.00 -14.60 11.03
N GLN A 164 0.12 -14.67 10.33
CA GLN A 164 1.45 -14.69 10.92
C GLN A 164 1.99 -13.27 10.95
N VAL A 165 1.95 -12.65 12.12
CA VAL A 165 2.39 -11.27 12.33
C VAL A 165 3.88 -11.25 12.67
N PRO A 166 4.69 -10.37 12.06
CA PRO A 166 6.09 -10.19 12.42
C PRO A 166 6.26 -9.76 13.89
N THR A 167 7.25 -10.31 14.58
CA THR A 167 7.55 -9.97 15.98
C THR A 167 8.62 -8.90 16.13
N SER A 168 9.54 -8.78 15.16
CA SER A 168 10.56 -7.73 15.14
C SER A 168 10.05 -6.52 14.35
N LEU A 169 9.75 -5.44 15.07
CA LEU A 169 9.17 -4.22 14.47
C LEU A 169 10.19 -3.09 14.24
N ASN A 170 11.31 -3.15 14.95
CA ASN A 170 12.31 -2.10 14.91
C ASN A 170 13.20 -2.27 13.69
N ARG A 171 13.52 -1.15 13.03
CA ARG A 171 14.50 -1.12 11.96
C ARG A 171 15.82 -1.68 12.49
N GLN A 172 16.34 -2.69 11.81
CA GLN A 172 17.68 -3.17 12.10
C GLN A 172 18.68 -2.15 11.56
N GLU A 173 19.62 -1.73 12.38
CA GLU A 173 20.72 -0.87 11.92
C GLU A 173 21.53 -1.65 10.89
N GLU A 174 21.63 -1.13 9.67
CA GLU A 174 22.56 -1.67 8.68
C GLU A 174 23.96 -1.30 9.15
N HIS A 175 24.69 -2.28 9.68
CA HIS A 175 26.14 -2.16 9.85
C HIS A 175 26.75 -2.14 8.45
N PHE A 176 27.22 -0.97 8.03
CA PHE A 176 28.11 -0.85 6.88
C PHE A 176 29.51 -1.26 7.35
N ASP A 177 29.95 -2.45 6.98
CA ASP A 177 31.35 -2.89 7.08
C ASP A 177 32.23 -2.19 6.02
#